data_AF-A0A6A8ARM6-F1
#
_entry.id   AF-A0A6A8ARM6-F1
#
_cell.length_a   1.000
_cell.length_b   1.000
_cell.length_c   1.000
_cell.angle_alpha   90.00
_cell.angle_beta   90.00
_cell.angle_gamma   90.00
#
_symmetry.space_group_name_H-M   'P 1'
#
loop_
_entity.id
_entity.type
_entity.pdbx_description
1 polymer ?
#
loop_
_entity_poly.entity_id
_entity_poly.type
_entity_poly.pdbx_seq_one_letter_code
_entity_poly.pdbx_strand_id
1 'polypeptide(L)'
;MGLRDQGSLWGIRLDVFVSGAVVMALEMVGSRLLAPVFGDSIFVWGSLIGVVMSSLAFGYYLGGRYADREPSFRTFSTIISAAGALIIPIPVFANLVLEAVLKSGLGERYGPVLASALLLAAPTTLLGMVSPYAIRLATRSL
;
A
#
# COMPACT_ATOMS: atom_id res chain seq x y z
N MET A 1 35.10 9.04 -5.44
CA MET A 1 34.07 8.58 -4.47
C MET A 1 32.63 8.93 -4.89
N GLY A 2 32.36 9.48 -6.09
CA GLY A 2 31.04 10.05 -6.46
C GLY A 2 30.20 9.32 -7.52
N LEU A 3 30.58 8.12 -7.98
CA LEU A 3 29.82 7.37 -9.01
C LEU A 3 28.97 6.20 -8.46
N ARG A 4 29.38 5.58 -7.34
CA ARG A 4 28.61 4.51 -6.68
C ARG A 4 27.39 5.04 -5.92
N ASP A 5 27.49 6.23 -5.33
CA ASP A 5 26.36 6.85 -4.60
C ASP A 5 25.28 7.39 -5.55
N GLN A 6 25.65 7.88 -6.74
CA GLN A 6 24.65 8.29 -7.74
C GLN A 6 23.83 7.10 -8.27
N GLY A 7 24.45 5.94 -8.50
CA GLY A 7 23.74 4.73 -8.94
C GLY A 7 22.69 4.27 -7.91
N SER A 8 23.03 4.34 -6.61
CA SER A 8 22.11 3.99 -5.52
C SER A 8 20.90 4.94 -5.43
N LEU A 9 21.12 6.25 -5.61
CA LEU A 9 20.06 7.26 -5.59
C LEU A 9 19.04 7.10 -6.73
N TRP A 10 19.50 6.71 -7.92
CA TRP A 10 18.59 6.39 -9.03
C TRP A 10 17.71 5.18 -8.73
N GLY A 11 18.27 4.15 -8.08
CA GLY A 11 17.52 2.97 -7.63
C GLY A 11 16.39 3.35 -6.67
N ILE A 12 16.70 4.15 -5.64
CA ILE A 12 15.71 4.59 -4.65
C ILE A 12 14.57 5.39 -5.32
N ARG A 13 14.90 6.28 -6.28
CA ARG A 13 13.87 7.04 -7.01
C ARG A 13 12.95 6.14 -7.83
N LEU A 14 13.51 5.13 -8.49
CA LEU A 14 12.73 4.13 -9.21
C LEU A 14 11.83 3.34 -8.26
N ASP A 15 12.34 2.94 -7.09
CA ASP A 15 11.55 2.21 -6.09
C ASP A 15 10.35 3.04 -5.59
N VAL A 16 10.53 4.34 -5.32
CA VAL A 16 9.43 5.24 -4.95
C VAL A 16 8.41 5.34 -6.09
N PHE A 17 8.86 5.54 -7.33
CA PHE A 17 7.97 5.63 -8.48
C PHE A 17 7.15 4.35 -8.68
N VAL A 18 7.82 3.19 -8.63
CA VAL A 18 7.17 1.88 -8.74
C VAL A 18 6.21 1.64 -7.59
N SER A 19 6.55 2.01 -6.35
CA SER A 19 5.64 1.88 -5.21
C SER A 19 4.35 2.70 -5.42
N GLY A 20 4.45 3.92 -5.95
CA GLY A 20 3.30 4.76 -6.27
C GLY A 20 2.44 4.14 -7.37
N ALA A 21 3.07 3.63 -8.43
CA ALA A 21 2.39 2.92 -9.51
C ALA A 21 1.66 1.67 -9.00
N VAL A 22 2.26 0.92 -8.07
CA VAL A 22 1.66 -0.27 -7.46
C VAL A 22 0.46 0.11 -6.59
N VAL A 23 0.54 1.19 -5.79
CA VAL A 23 -0.61 1.68 -5.02
C VAL A 23 -1.79 2.02 -5.94
N MET A 24 -1.54 2.74 -7.04
CA MET A 24 -2.58 3.05 -8.03
C MET A 24 -3.14 1.78 -8.69
N ALA A 25 -2.28 0.81 -9.03
CA ALA A 25 -2.71 -0.46 -9.59
C ALA A 25 -3.59 -1.25 -8.60
N LEU A 26 -3.23 -1.28 -7.31
CA LEU A 26 -4.02 -1.91 -6.26
C LEU A 26 -5.40 -1.27 -6.11
N GLU A 27 -5.49 0.05 -6.22
CA GLU A 27 -6.78 0.76 -6.15
C GLU A 27 -7.68 0.39 -7.34
N MET A 28 -7.13 0.39 -8.55
CA MET A 28 -7.87 0.05 -9.78
C MET A 28 -8.26 -1.42 -9.85
N VAL A 29 -7.39 -2.32 -9.37
CA VAL A 29 -7.70 -3.76 -9.28
C VAL A 29 -8.68 -4.03 -8.14
N GLY A 30 -8.57 -3.31 -7.02
CA GLY A 30 -9.46 -3.40 -5.88
C GLY A 30 -10.92 -3.15 -6.26
N SER A 31 -11.21 -2.12 -7.07
CA SER A 31 -12.59 -1.88 -7.55
C SER A 31 -13.12 -3.05 -8.37
N ARG A 32 -12.27 -3.68 -9.19
CA ARG A 32 -12.64 -4.87 -9.97
C ARG A 32 -12.79 -6.13 -9.11
N LEU A 33 -12.04 -6.25 -8.03
CA LEU A 33 -12.20 -7.35 -7.06
C LEU A 33 -13.53 -7.24 -6.29
N LEU A 34 -13.96 -6.03 -5.93
CA LEU A 34 -15.19 -5.80 -5.18
C LEU A 34 -16.45 -5.82 -6.06
N ALA A 35 -16.32 -5.49 -7.34
CA ALA A 35 -17.45 -5.35 -8.27
C ALA A 35 -18.39 -6.57 -8.37
N PRO A 36 -17.94 -7.84 -8.37
CA PRO A 36 -18.84 -8.99 -8.45
C PRO A 36 -19.79 -9.12 -7.26
N VAL A 37 -19.42 -8.56 -6.11
CA VAL A 37 -20.15 -8.72 -4.84
C VAL A 37 -20.92 -7.46 -4.47
N PHE A 38 -20.31 -6.28 -4.65
CA PHE A 38 -20.89 -5.00 -4.23
C PHE A 38 -21.26 -4.08 -5.41
N GLY A 39 -21.02 -4.51 -6.65
CA GLY A 39 -21.26 -3.71 -7.85
C GLY A 39 -20.24 -2.60 -8.06
N ASP A 40 -20.53 -1.73 -9.03
CA ASP A 40 -19.71 -0.56 -9.38
C ASP A 40 -20.44 0.73 -8.96
N SER A 41 -20.41 1.01 -7.65
CA SER A 41 -21.14 2.14 -7.05
C SER A 41 -20.19 3.17 -6.46
N ILE A 42 -20.72 4.39 -6.23
CA ILE A 42 -19.98 5.46 -5.54
C ILE A 42 -19.54 5.04 -4.12
N PHE A 43 -20.27 4.12 -3.49
CA PHE A 43 -19.90 3.58 -2.18
C PHE A 43 -18.64 2.70 -2.28
N VAL A 44 -18.49 1.90 -3.33
CA VAL A 44 -17.29 1.06 -3.53
C VAL A 44 -16.06 1.92 -3.82
N TRP A 45 -16.15 2.85 -4.77
CA TRP A 45 -15.04 3.76 -5.09
C TRP A 45 -14.68 4.67 -3.92
N GLY A 46 -15.67 5.25 -3.25
CA GLY A 46 -15.44 6.08 -2.07
C GLY A 46 -14.79 5.30 -0.93
N SER A 47 -15.17 4.04 -0.74
CA SER A 47 -14.56 3.15 0.25
C SER A 47 -13.10 2.83 -0.09
N LEU A 48 -12.81 2.54 -1.36
CA LEU A 48 -11.44 2.25 -1.81
C LEU A 48 -10.53 3.46 -1.62
N ILE A 49 -10.91 4.61 -2.16
CA ILE A 49 -10.14 5.86 -2.02
C ILE A 49 -9.95 6.19 -0.54
N GLY A 50 -11.02 6.15 0.25
CA GLY A 50 -10.98 6.47 1.68
C GLY A 50 -10.02 5.57 2.45
N VAL A 51 -10.07 4.26 2.21
CA VAL A 51 -9.17 3.29 2.85
C VAL A 51 -7.74 3.48 2.37
N VAL A 52 -7.50 3.56 1.06
CA VAL A 52 -6.16 3.72 0.48
C VAL A 52 -5.51 5.01 1.01
N MET A 53 -6.23 6.14 0.98
CA MET A 53 -5.73 7.41 1.53
C MET A 53 -5.44 7.32 3.03
N SER A 54 -6.33 6.70 3.81
CA SER A 54 -6.12 6.52 5.26
C SER A 54 -4.90 5.66 5.55
N SER A 55 -4.73 4.55 4.81
CA SER A 55 -3.58 3.66 4.92
C SER A 55 -2.28 4.32 4.48
N LEU A 56 -2.30 5.12 3.41
CA LEU A 56 -1.14 5.91 3.00
C LEU A 56 -0.76 6.93 4.08
N ALA A 57 -1.72 7.68 4.62
CA ALA A 57 -1.46 8.64 5.69
C ALA A 57 -0.84 7.96 6.92
N PHE A 58 -1.37 6.81 7.31
CA PHE A 58 -0.83 6.00 8.40
C PHE A 58 0.57 5.46 8.07
N GLY A 59 0.78 4.99 6.84
CA GLY A 59 2.06 4.56 6.31
C GLY A 59 3.10 5.68 6.30
N TYR A 60 2.73 6.90 5.90
CA TYR A 60 3.63 8.05 5.93
C TYR A 60 4.08 8.38 7.36
N TYR A 61 3.14 8.35 8.31
CA TYR A 61 3.45 8.57 9.71
C TYR A 61 4.41 7.50 10.27
N LEU A 62 4.08 6.22 10.09
CA LEU A 62 4.93 5.12 10.55
C LEU A 62 6.29 5.13 9.85
N GLY A 63 6.29 5.29 8.53
CA GLY A 63 7.49 5.32 7.70
C GLY A 63 8.45 6.41 8.13
N GLY A 64 7.95 7.64 8.34
CA GLY A 64 8.75 8.75 8.86
C GLY A 64 9.33 8.43 10.24
N ARG A 65 8.50 7.94 11.18
CA ARG A 65 8.96 7.58 12.53
C ARG A 65 10.03 6.49 12.52
N TYR A 66 9.89 5.45 11.69
CA TYR A 66 10.87 4.38 11.57
C TYR A 66 12.14 4.84 10.85
N ALA A 67 12.00 5.70 9.83
CA ALA A 67 13.13 6.27 9.10
C ALA A 67 14.00 7.15 10.01
N ASP A 68 13.38 7.89 10.93
CA ASP A 68 14.10 8.75 11.88
C ASP A 68 14.90 7.98 12.93
N ARG A 69 14.44 6.76 13.28
CA ARG A 69 15.10 5.92 14.29
C ARG A 69 16.31 5.18 13.74
N GLU A 70 16.15 4.50 12.62
CA GLU A 70 17.22 3.65 12.06
C GLU A 70 17.18 3.66 10.54
N PRO A 71 17.69 4.71 9.87
CA PRO A 71 17.67 4.81 8.42
C PRO A 71 18.67 3.82 7.82
N SER A 72 18.16 2.67 7.35
CA SER A 72 18.93 1.57 6.75
C SER A 72 18.31 1.07 5.45
N PHE A 73 19.16 0.84 4.44
CA PHE A 73 18.72 0.26 3.16
C PHE A 73 18.12 -1.14 3.32
N ARG A 74 18.58 -1.92 4.31
CA ARG A 74 18.04 -3.25 4.61
C ARG A 74 16.57 -3.17 5.04
N THR A 75 16.24 -2.23 5.91
CA THR A 75 14.86 -2.00 6.37
C THR A 75 13.98 -1.52 5.24
N PHE A 76 14.48 -0.59 4.41
CA PHE A 76 13.79 -0.11 3.22
C PHE A 76 13.42 -1.25 2.26
N SER A 77 14.38 -2.10 1.91
CA SER A 77 14.15 -3.27 1.05
C SER A 77 13.20 -4.29 1.70
N THR A 78 13.26 -4.46 3.02
CA THR A 78 12.35 -5.35 3.76
C THR A 78 10.90 -4.84 3.71
N ILE A 79 10.68 -3.53 3.83
CA ILE A 79 9.34 -2.92 3.73
C ILE A 79 8.73 -3.18 2.35
N ILE A 80 9.50 -2.95 1.28
CA ILE A 80 9.04 -3.18 -0.10
C ILE A 80 8.76 -4.68 -0.33
N SER A 81 9.67 -5.55 0.13
CA SER A 81 9.52 -7.00 -0.02
C SER A 81 8.29 -7.52 0.75
N ALA A 82 8.06 -7.01 1.96
CA ALA A 82 6.89 -7.34 2.77
C ALA A 82 5.59 -6.84 2.12
N ALA A 83 5.59 -5.65 1.53
CA ALA A 83 4.46 -5.15 0.76
C ALA A 83 4.13 -6.08 -0.42
N GLY A 84 5.14 -6.46 -1.22
CA GLY A 84 4.97 -7.42 -2.31
C GLY A 84 4.45 -8.78 -1.84
N ALA A 85 5.00 -9.30 -0.73
CA ALA A 85 4.56 -10.56 -0.14
C ALA A 85 3.10 -10.53 0.32
N LEU A 86 2.60 -9.39 0.82
CA LEU A 86 1.20 -9.21 1.18
C LEU A 86 0.27 -9.07 -0.04
N ILE A 87 0.78 -8.58 -1.17
CA ILE A 87 -0.02 -8.40 -2.39
C ILE A 87 -0.27 -9.73 -3.11
N ILE A 88 0.74 -10.59 -3.20
CA ILE A 88 0.68 -11.89 -3.88
C ILE A 88 -0.57 -12.73 -3.49
N PRO A 89 -0.90 -12.91 -2.20
CA PRO A 89 -2.04 -13.73 -1.79
C PRO A 89 -3.40 -13.07 -2.06
N ILE A 90 -3.49 -11.75 -2.28
CA ILE A 90 -4.77 -11.03 -2.37
C ILE A 90 -5.76 -11.69 -3.33
N PRO A 91 -5.42 -12.04 -4.59
CA PRO A 91 -6.39 -12.60 -5.52
C PRO A 91 -6.97 -13.95 -5.06
N VAL A 92 -6.18 -14.74 -4.33
CA VAL A 92 -6.58 -16.06 -3.84
C VAL A 92 -7.52 -15.92 -2.63
N PHE A 93 -7.21 -15.00 -1.72
CA PHE A 93 -7.99 -14.80 -0.49
C PHE A 93 -9.15 -13.80 -0.66
N ALA A 94 -9.21 -13.04 -1.75
CA ALA A 94 -10.23 -12.03 -2.00
C ALA A 94 -11.65 -12.61 -1.86
N ASN A 95 -11.95 -13.73 -2.52
CA ASN A 95 -13.27 -14.35 -2.45
C ASN A 95 -13.66 -14.74 -1.02
N LEU A 96 -12.72 -15.31 -0.25
CA LEU A 96 -12.96 -15.68 1.13
C LEU A 96 -13.28 -14.46 2.01
N VAL A 97 -12.53 -13.36 1.84
CA VAL A 97 -12.76 -12.11 2.56
C VAL A 97 -14.11 -11.50 2.17
N LEU A 98 -14.43 -11.45 0.87
CA LEU A 98 -15.69 -10.88 0.39
C LEU A 98 -16.90 -11.67 0.90
N GLU A 99 -16.85 -13.00 0.89
CA GLU A 99 -17.91 -13.85 1.45
C GLU A 99 -18.05 -13.66 2.97
N ALA A 100 -16.94 -13.56 3.71
CA ALA A 100 -16.97 -13.32 5.15
C ALA A 100 -17.60 -11.95 5.48
N VAL A 101 -17.25 -10.92 4.71
CA VAL A 101 -17.82 -9.57 4.86
C VAL A 101 -19.30 -9.57 4.49
N LEU A 102 -19.72 -10.24 3.42
CA LEU A 102 -21.14 -10.39 3.10
C LEU A 102 -21.94 -11.03 4.24
N LYS A 103 -21.42 -12.11 4.83
CA LYS A 103 -22.05 -12.81 5.95
C LYS A 103 -22.19 -11.96 7.21
N SER A 104 -21.36 -10.92 7.37
CA SER A 104 -21.44 -9.99 8.50
C SER A 104 -22.66 -9.05 8.44
N GLY A 105 -23.38 -8.97 7.31
CA GLY A 105 -24.61 -8.20 7.19
C GLY A 105 -24.41 -6.67 7.13
N LEU A 106 -23.20 -6.19 6.86
CA LEU A 106 -22.87 -4.75 6.77
C LEU A 106 -23.47 -4.03 5.55
N GLY A 107 -24.10 -4.78 4.63
CA GLY A 107 -24.74 -4.27 3.42
C GLY A 107 -23.76 -3.63 2.43
N GLU A 108 -24.31 -3.05 1.36
CA GLU A 108 -23.53 -2.47 0.26
C GLU A 108 -22.85 -1.14 0.61
N ARG A 109 -23.22 -0.50 1.73
CA ARG A 109 -22.66 0.79 2.14
C ARG A 109 -21.38 0.63 2.96
N TYR A 110 -21.36 -0.28 3.93
CA TYR A 110 -20.24 -0.48 4.84
C TYR A 110 -19.42 -1.74 4.53
N GLY A 111 -20.00 -2.71 3.81
CA GLY A 111 -19.30 -3.90 3.33
C GLY A 111 -18.05 -3.56 2.50
N PRO A 112 -18.13 -2.68 1.49
CA PRO A 112 -16.97 -2.30 0.69
C PRO A 112 -15.83 -1.67 1.51
N VAL A 113 -16.14 -0.87 2.54
CA VAL A 113 -15.15 -0.27 3.44
C VAL A 113 -14.36 -1.36 4.17
N LEU A 114 -15.07 -2.33 4.75
CA LEU A 114 -14.41 -3.40 5.49
C LEU A 114 -13.62 -4.32 4.55
N ALA A 115 -14.19 -4.68 3.40
CA ALA A 115 -13.53 -5.52 2.41
C ALA A 115 -12.25 -4.86 1.87
N SER A 116 -12.30 -3.59 1.48
CA SER A 116 -11.11 -2.86 1.01
C SER A 116 -10.09 -2.69 2.12
N ALA A 117 -10.50 -2.44 3.38
CA ALA A 117 -9.60 -2.36 4.51
C ALA A 117 -8.85 -3.68 4.75
N LEU A 118 -9.56 -4.80 4.77
CA LEU A 118 -8.95 -6.11 5.01
C LEU A 118 -8.00 -6.54 3.89
N LEU A 119 -8.30 -6.18 2.63
CA LEU A 119 -7.49 -6.60 1.48
C LEU A 119 -6.33 -5.64 1.18
N LEU A 120 -6.55 -4.33 1.29
CA LEU A 120 -5.62 -3.33 0.76
C LEU A 120 -4.91 -2.52 1.83
N ALA A 121 -5.44 -2.41 3.06
CA ALA A 121 -4.86 -1.49 4.04
C ALA A 121 -3.42 -1.84 4.41
N ALA A 122 -3.15 -3.13 4.68
CA ALA A 122 -1.82 -3.59 5.08
C ALA A 122 -0.74 -3.35 4.00
N PRO A 123 -0.89 -3.83 2.74
CA PRO A 123 0.11 -3.57 1.70
C PRO A 123 0.22 -2.07 1.37
N THR A 124 -0.90 -1.34 1.32
CA THR A 124 -0.88 0.10 1.05
C THR A 124 -0.18 0.89 2.14
N THR A 125 -0.35 0.51 3.41
CA THR A 125 0.37 1.13 4.53
C THR A 125 1.87 0.94 4.37
N LEU A 126 2.33 -0.27 4.06
CA LEU A 126 3.76 -0.54 3.84
C LEU A 126 4.31 0.23 2.63
N LEU A 127 3.55 0.29 1.52
CA LEU A 127 3.93 1.10 0.35
C LEU A 127 3.96 2.60 0.70
N GLY A 128 3.05 3.09 1.53
CA GLY A 128 3.07 4.45 2.05
C GLY A 128 4.34 4.76 2.83
N MET A 129 4.90 3.80 3.57
CA MET A 129 6.16 4.00 4.30
C MET A 129 7.36 4.28 3.38
N VAL A 130 7.31 3.87 2.11
CA VAL A 130 8.45 3.93 1.16
C VAL A 130 8.91 5.38 0.93
N SER A 131 7.99 6.31 0.68
CA SER A 131 8.31 7.71 0.35
C SER A 131 9.10 8.46 1.44
N PRO A 132 8.63 8.57 2.70
CA PRO A 132 9.39 9.26 3.75
C PRO A 132 10.71 8.55 4.07
N TYR A 133 10.74 7.22 3.97
CA TYR A 133 11.95 6.43 4.23
C TYR A 133 13.02 6.65 3.16
N ALA A 134 12.62 6.68 1.88
CA ALA A 134 13.48 6.99 0.76
C ALA A 134 14.08 8.40 0.87
N ILE A 135 13.28 9.40 1.26
CA ILE A 135 13.74 10.78 1.48
C ILE A 135 14.80 10.84 2.58
N ARG A 136 14.56 10.17 3.72
CA ARG A 136 15.52 10.12 4.82
C ARG A 136 16.82 9.41 4.42
N LEU A 137 16.75 8.35 3.62
CA LEU A 137 17.93 7.65 3.13
C LEU A 137 18.75 8.51 2.16
N ALA A 138 18.07 9.21 1.24
CA ALA A 138 18.70 10.09 0.25
C ALA A 138 19.35 11.33 0.88
N THR A 139 18.77 11.88 1.95
CA THR A 139 19.34 13.03 2.68
C THR A 139 20.54 12.68 3.54
N ARG A 140 20.70 11.41 3.95
CA ARG A 140 21.90 10.93 4.67
C ARG A 140 23.11 10.72 3.75
N SER A 141 22.87 10.50 2.46
CA SER A 141 23.92 10.32 1.45
C SER A 141 24.43 11.63 0.82
N LEU A 142 23.82 12.77 1.17
CA LEU A 142 24.26 14.13 0.79
C LEU A 142 25.14 14.70 1.90
#